data_AF-A0A395NK39-F1
#
_entry.id   AF-A0A395NK39-F1
#
_cell.length_a   1.000
_cell.length_b   1.000
_cell.length_c   1.000
_cell.angle_alpha   90.00
_cell.angle_beta   90.00
_cell.angle_gamma   90.00
#
_symmetry.space_group_name_H-M   'P 1'
#
loop_
_entity.id
_entity.type
_entity.pdbx_description
1 polymer ?
#
loop_
_entity_poly.entity_id
_entity_poly.type
_entity_poly.pdbx_seq_one_letter_code
_entity_poly.pdbx_strand_id
1 'polypeptide(L)'
;MPNVGKSTVLNALRSTGTLGRKTKVAKTGDQAGVTRKIGTSVRVVEPEEKGGVGAGVYVLDSPGVFLPYVEDGETMIKISLVQGIKKGLIPDEILADYLLYKMNLWDPHVYRRYCAPTNDIQAFLLAVAQRDGKLKAGGVPDMGESAARVLSEWRKGKLGRYVLDDLSDEALRSHELMVTSPPLSLNQGRKAWKEQRKENSISK
;
A
#
# COMPACT_ATOMS: atom_id res chain seq x y z
N MET A 1 -1.05 3.67 -8.23
CA MET A 1 -0.56 3.41 -6.86
C MET A 1 0.96 3.69 -6.73
N PRO A 2 1.41 4.49 -5.76
CA PRO A 2 2.83 4.63 -5.37
C PRO A 2 3.40 3.32 -4.80
N ASN A 3 4.73 3.18 -4.78
CA ASN A 3 5.46 2.11 -4.08
C ASN A 3 5.15 0.64 -4.43
N VAL A 4 4.31 0.37 -5.42
CA VAL A 4 4.03 -1.00 -5.94
C VAL A 4 5.13 -1.61 -6.81
N GLY A 5 6.31 -0.96 -6.91
CA GLY A 5 7.45 -1.52 -7.64
C GLY A 5 7.52 -1.27 -9.15
N LYS A 6 6.67 -0.39 -9.73
CA LYS A 6 6.69 -0.06 -11.19
C LYS A 6 8.09 0.22 -11.75
N SER A 7 8.80 1.17 -11.15
CA SER A 7 10.17 1.56 -11.53
C SER A 7 11.20 0.45 -11.29
N THR A 8 10.96 -0.41 -10.31
CA THR A 8 11.80 -1.59 -10.04
C THR A 8 11.64 -2.62 -11.14
N VAL A 9 10.41 -2.90 -11.56
CA VAL A 9 10.10 -3.81 -12.68
C VAL A 9 10.72 -3.29 -13.98
N LEU A 10 10.60 -2.00 -14.29
CA LEU A 10 11.25 -1.42 -15.47
C LEU A 10 12.77 -1.59 -15.45
N ASN A 11 13.41 -1.30 -14.32
CA ASN A 11 14.86 -1.50 -14.20
C ASN A 11 15.26 -2.98 -14.33
N ALA A 12 14.45 -3.91 -13.81
CA ALA A 12 14.67 -5.34 -13.93
C ALA A 12 14.55 -5.80 -15.40
N LEU A 13 13.47 -5.44 -16.08
CA LEU A 13 13.24 -5.76 -17.49
C LEU A 13 14.37 -5.23 -18.39
N ARG A 14 14.83 -4.01 -18.14
CA ARG A 14 15.98 -3.43 -18.86
C ARG A 14 17.26 -4.22 -18.62
N SER A 15 17.50 -4.66 -17.39
CA SER A 15 18.70 -5.42 -17.05
C SER A 15 18.72 -6.82 -17.66
N THR A 16 17.55 -7.43 -17.88
CA THR A 16 17.44 -8.79 -18.45
C THR A 16 17.36 -8.80 -19.97
N GLY A 17 16.61 -7.88 -20.58
CA GLY A 17 16.36 -7.88 -22.03
C GLY A 17 17.44 -7.21 -22.86
N THR A 18 18.49 -6.68 -22.23
CA THR A 18 19.57 -5.97 -22.91
C THR A 18 20.93 -6.56 -22.54
N LEU A 19 21.78 -6.80 -23.53
CA LEU A 19 23.12 -7.35 -23.32
C LEU A 19 24.04 -6.32 -22.63
N GLY A 20 24.60 -6.70 -21.48
CA GLY A 20 25.56 -5.90 -20.69
C GLY A 20 24.97 -5.24 -19.41
N ARG A 21 25.83 -4.86 -18.47
CA ARG A 21 25.43 -4.11 -17.26
C ARG A 21 25.04 -2.67 -17.63
N LYS A 22 23.76 -2.41 -17.84
CA LYS A 22 23.25 -1.04 -18.01
C LYS A 22 22.87 -0.42 -16.66
N THR A 23 23.21 0.86 -16.49
CA THR A 23 22.86 1.68 -15.32
C THR A 23 21.34 1.75 -15.14
N LYS A 24 20.88 1.77 -13.88
CA LYS A 24 19.46 2.01 -13.53
C LYS A 24 19.01 3.35 -14.12
N VAL A 25 17.82 3.37 -14.73
CA VAL A 25 17.29 4.57 -15.39
C VAL A 25 16.14 5.18 -14.63
N ALA A 26 15.25 4.37 -14.06
CA ALA A 26 14.21 4.89 -13.19
C ALA A 26 14.72 5.00 -11.74
N LYS A 27 14.48 6.17 -11.13
CA LYS A 27 14.72 6.38 -9.71
C LYS A 27 13.77 5.47 -8.91
N THR A 28 14.31 4.79 -7.92
CA THR A 28 13.56 3.89 -7.03
C THR A 28 13.80 4.33 -5.58
N GLY A 29 12.81 4.12 -4.72
CA GLY A 29 12.87 4.46 -3.31
C GLY A 29 11.65 3.89 -2.58
N ASP A 30 11.73 3.85 -1.25
CA ASP A 30 10.69 3.31 -0.37
C ASP A 30 9.61 4.34 -0.01
N GLN A 31 9.81 5.61 -0.38
CA GLN A 31 8.86 6.70 -0.15
C GLN A 31 7.93 6.90 -1.35
N ALA A 32 6.66 7.15 -1.07
CA ALA A 32 5.69 7.48 -2.10
C ALA A 32 6.09 8.78 -2.83
N GLY A 33 5.90 8.82 -4.15
CA GLY A 33 6.20 10.00 -4.97
C GLY A 33 7.64 10.13 -5.47
N VAL A 34 8.44 9.06 -5.46
CA VAL A 34 9.81 9.05 -6.03
C VAL A 34 9.81 9.39 -7.52
N THR A 35 8.93 8.77 -8.31
CA THR A 35 8.74 9.09 -9.73
C THR A 35 7.77 10.26 -9.83
N ARG A 36 8.27 11.45 -10.20
CA ARG A 36 7.49 12.72 -10.22
C ARG A 36 7.07 13.18 -11.62
N LYS A 37 7.71 12.67 -12.66
CA LYS A 37 7.42 12.98 -14.07
C LYS A 37 7.32 11.68 -14.86
N ILE A 38 6.53 11.70 -15.92
CA ILE A 38 6.54 10.62 -16.90
C ILE A 38 7.94 10.57 -17.51
N GLY A 39 8.57 9.39 -17.45
CA GLY A 39 9.89 9.18 -18.01
C GLY A 39 9.87 9.19 -19.54
N THR A 40 11.05 9.31 -20.15
CA THR A 40 11.20 9.01 -21.57
C THR A 40 11.05 7.50 -21.81
N SER A 41 10.70 7.10 -23.05
CA SER A 41 10.60 5.69 -23.41
C SER A 41 11.95 4.99 -23.18
N VAL A 42 11.93 3.97 -22.32
CA VAL A 42 13.13 3.20 -22.00
C VAL A 42 13.08 1.90 -22.78
N ARG A 43 14.07 1.69 -23.65
CA ARG A 43 14.26 0.40 -24.31
C ARG A 43 14.63 -0.67 -23.28
N VAL A 44 13.90 -1.77 -23.27
CA VAL A 44 14.14 -2.92 -22.39
C VAL A 44 14.61 -4.16 -23.16
N VAL A 45 14.23 -4.29 -24.44
CA VAL A 45 14.66 -5.39 -25.32
C VAL A 45 15.32 -4.81 -26.58
N GLU A 46 16.52 -5.30 -26.90
CA GLU A 46 17.24 -4.96 -28.14
C GLU A 46 16.57 -5.64 -29.36
N PRO A 47 16.70 -5.09 -30.58
CA PRO A 47 16.06 -5.66 -31.76
C PRO A 47 16.86 -6.90 -32.20
N GLU A 48 16.20 -7.86 -32.82
CA GLU A 48 16.86 -9.09 -33.30
C GLU A 48 17.81 -8.80 -34.48
N GLU A 49 17.54 -7.76 -35.27
CA GLU A 49 18.36 -7.37 -36.42
C GLU A 49 19.16 -6.07 -36.20
N LYS A 50 20.46 -6.11 -36.53
CA LYS A 50 21.34 -4.93 -36.52
C LYS A 50 21.08 -4.08 -37.77
N GLY A 51 20.19 -3.09 -37.67
CA GLY A 51 20.05 -2.03 -38.70
C GLY A 51 18.62 -1.65 -39.09
N GLY A 52 17.60 -2.37 -38.61
CA GLY A 52 16.19 -2.03 -38.87
C GLY A 52 15.57 -1.18 -37.76
N VAL A 53 14.63 -0.29 -38.13
CA VAL A 53 13.81 0.52 -37.21
C VAL A 53 12.81 -0.33 -36.38
N GLY A 54 12.79 -1.66 -36.57
CA GLY A 54 11.81 -2.58 -35.99
C GLY A 54 12.29 -3.40 -34.79
N ALA A 55 11.34 -3.75 -33.92
CA ALA A 55 11.36 -4.86 -32.96
C ALA A 55 12.05 -4.69 -31.58
N GLY A 56 12.41 -3.48 -31.14
CA GLY A 56 12.73 -3.25 -29.73
C GLY A 56 11.49 -3.09 -28.85
N VAL A 57 11.49 -3.62 -27.62
CA VAL A 57 10.44 -3.32 -26.64
C VAL A 57 10.82 -2.07 -25.85
N TYR A 58 9.90 -1.12 -25.76
CA TYR A 58 10.04 0.10 -24.99
C TYR A 58 8.99 0.14 -23.87
N VAL A 59 9.40 0.58 -22.70
CA VAL A 59 8.54 0.72 -21.53
C VAL A 59 8.61 2.16 -21.03
N LEU A 60 7.44 2.70 -20.70
CA LEU A 60 7.28 4.03 -20.14
C LEU A 60 6.99 3.90 -18.64
N ASP A 61 7.82 4.52 -17.79
CA ASP A 61 7.54 4.59 -16.35
C ASP A 61 6.75 5.87 -16.05
N SER A 62 5.57 5.71 -15.45
CA SER A 62 4.72 6.81 -15.02
C SER A 62 4.75 6.96 -13.49
N PRO A 63 4.60 8.20 -12.97
CA PRO A 63 4.41 8.44 -11.55
C PRO A 63 3.34 7.55 -10.93
N GLY A 64 3.63 7.00 -9.75
CA GLY A 64 2.59 6.33 -8.98
C GLY A 64 1.61 7.37 -8.45
N VAL A 65 0.41 7.42 -9.02
CA VAL A 65 -0.68 8.27 -8.51
C VAL A 65 -1.43 7.52 -7.40
N PHE A 66 -1.67 8.22 -6.28
CA PHE A 66 -2.55 7.78 -5.21
C PHE A 66 -3.95 8.37 -5.43
N LEU A 67 -5.02 7.62 -5.14
CA LEU A 67 -6.37 8.19 -5.24
C LEU A 67 -6.52 9.32 -4.21
N PRO A 68 -7.03 10.49 -4.59
CA PRO A 68 -7.16 11.63 -3.68
C PRO A 68 -8.17 11.39 -2.54
N TYR A 69 -9.06 10.41 -2.71
CA TYR A 69 -10.07 10.05 -1.72
C TYR A 69 -10.26 8.54 -1.69
N VAL A 70 -10.25 7.98 -0.50
CA VAL A 70 -10.60 6.59 -0.22
C VAL A 70 -11.72 6.66 0.82
N GLU A 71 -12.91 6.20 0.44
CA GLU A 71 -14.10 6.24 1.31
C GLU A 71 -13.96 5.33 2.53
N ASP A 72 -13.27 4.21 2.35
CA ASP A 72 -13.06 3.21 3.38
C ASP A 72 -11.79 3.48 4.20
N GLY A 73 -11.98 3.76 5.49
CA GLY A 73 -10.89 3.97 6.44
C GLY A 73 -10.01 2.73 6.63
N GLU A 74 -10.58 1.53 6.52
CA GLU A 74 -9.81 0.29 6.66
C GLU A 74 -8.84 0.12 5.49
N THR A 75 -9.30 0.37 4.26
CA THR A 75 -8.45 0.42 3.07
C THR A 75 -7.28 1.40 3.24
N MET A 76 -7.52 2.58 3.83
CA MET A 76 -6.44 3.55 4.10
C MET A 76 -5.39 3.00 5.08
N ILE A 77 -5.81 2.29 6.13
CA ILE A 77 -4.89 1.66 7.08
C ILE A 77 -4.08 0.56 6.38
N LYS A 78 -4.73 -0.32 5.61
CA LYS A 78 -4.05 -1.41 4.86
C LYS A 78 -3.00 -0.87 3.90
N ILE A 79 -3.33 0.16 3.13
CA ILE A 79 -2.41 0.84 2.22
C ILE A 79 -1.23 1.45 2.99
N SER A 80 -1.47 2.03 4.17
CA SER A 80 -0.43 2.63 5.02
C SER A 80 0.55 1.60 5.58
N LEU A 81 0.04 0.41 5.94
CA LEU A 81 0.88 -0.70 6.41
C LEU A 81 1.89 -1.14 5.35
N VAL A 82 1.51 -1.16 4.07
CA VAL A 82 2.36 -1.56 2.94
C VAL A 82 3.16 -0.42 2.31
N GLN A 83 3.22 0.75 2.96
CA GLN A 83 3.90 1.96 2.46
C GLN A 83 3.32 2.51 1.15
N GLY A 84 2.02 2.37 0.92
CA GLY A 84 1.35 2.95 -0.25
C GLY A 84 1.20 4.48 -0.19
N ILE A 85 1.27 5.06 1.01
CA ILE A 85 1.19 6.52 1.25
C ILE A 85 2.40 7.06 2.03
N LYS A 86 2.48 8.39 2.13
CA LYS A 86 3.53 9.09 2.90
C LYS A 86 3.40 8.79 4.40
N LYS A 87 4.54 8.57 5.07
CA LYS A 87 4.61 8.39 6.54
C LYS A 87 4.03 9.60 7.29
N GLY A 88 3.46 9.34 8.47
CA GLY A 88 2.93 10.37 9.36
C GLY A 88 1.50 10.85 9.04
N LEU A 89 0.84 10.28 8.03
CA LEU A 89 -0.58 10.56 7.75
C LEU A 89 -1.52 9.86 8.74
N ILE A 90 -1.13 8.67 9.21
CA ILE A 90 -1.81 7.93 10.27
C ILE A 90 -0.78 7.68 11.37
N PRO A 91 -1.09 7.93 12.65
CA PRO A 91 -0.22 7.59 13.78
C PRO A 91 0.23 6.14 13.75
N ASP A 92 1.51 5.91 14.01
CA ASP A 92 2.11 4.57 13.92
C ASP A 92 1.48 3.61 14.95
N GLU A 93 1.03 4.11 16.11
CA GLU A 93 0.34 3.34 17.13
C GLU A 93 -0.98 2.76 16.61
N ILE A 94 -1.76 3.55 15.84
CA ILE A 94 -3.02 3.09 15.24
C ILE A 94 -2.75 2.01 14.18
N LEU A 95 -1.71 2.20 13.37
CA LEU A 95 -1.30 1.21 12.38
C LEU A 95 -0.82 -0.09 13.06
N ALA A 96 -0.07 0.03 14.14
CA ALA A 96 0.43 -1.11 14.91
C ALA A 96 -0.72 -1.87 15.61
N ASP A 97 -1.73 -1.16 16.11
CA ASP A 97 -2.93 -1.75 16.71
C ASP A 97 -3.74 -2.56 15.69
N TYR A 98 -4.05 -1.96 14.54
CA TYR A 98 -4.74 -2.70 13.46
C TYR A 98 -3.90 -3.91 12.98
N LEU A 99 -2.58 -3.77 12.91
CA LEU A 99 -1.70 -4.89 12.57
C LEU A 99 -1.74 -5.99 13.65
N LEU A 100 -1.76 -5.63 14.94
CA LEU A 100 -1.91 -6.60 16.04
C LEU A 100 -3.22 -7.37 15.91
N TYR A 101 -4.33 -6.67 15.65
CA TYR A 101 -5.61 -7.30 15.34
C TYR A 101 -5.50 -8.31 14.19
N LYS A 102 -4.89 -7.94 13.06
CA LYS A 102 -4.69 -8.85 11.92
C LYS A 102 -3.78 -10.03 12.26
N MET A 103 -2.69 -9.80 13.00
CA MET A 103 -1.80 -10.87 13.46
C MET A 103 -2.53 -11.88 14.35
N ASN A 104 -3.44 -11.43 15.21
CA ASN A 104 -4.28 -12.31 16.03
C ASN A 104 -5.23 -13.17 15.19
N LEU A 105 -5.78 -12.64 14.11
CA LEU A 105 -6.62 -13.40 13.19
C LEU A 105 -5.84 -14.42 12.35
N TRP A 106 -4.58 -14.12 12.01
CA TRP A 106 -3.75 -15.03 11.21
C TRP A 106 -3.12 -16.13 12.06
N ASP A 107 -2.28 -15.74 13.03
CA ASP A 107 -1.61 -16.60 13.98
C ASP A 107 -0.92 -15.72 15.05
N PRO A 108 -1.38 -15.71 16.31
CA PRO A 108 -0.76 -14.87 17.33
C PRO A 108 0.69 -15.27 17.66
N HIS A 109 1.17 -16.45 17.24
CA HIS A 109 2.55 -16.85 17.45
C HIS A 109 3.56 -16.01 16.65
N VAL A 110 3.12 -15.26 15.63
CA VAL A 110 3.99 -14.38 14.82
C VAL A 110 4.75 -13.36 15.67
N TYR A 111 4.18 -12.94 16.80
CA TYR A 111 4.78 -11.98 17.71
C TYR A 111 5.14 -12.58 19.07
N ARG A 112 5.13 -13.91 19.24
CA ARG A 112 5.44 -14.62 20.50
C ARG A 112 6.77 -14.25 21.13
N ARG A 113 7.69 -13.71 20.32
CA ARG A 113 8.98 -13.21 20.77
C ARG A 113 8.82 -12.01 21.72
N TYR A 114 7.79 -11.19 21.54
CA TYR A 114 7.56 -10.02 22.38
C TYR A 114 6.78 -10.38 23.64
N CYS A 115 5.64 -11.04 23.50
CA CYS A 115 4.76 -11.38 24.61
C CYS A 115 3.86 -12.58 24.28
N ALA A 116 3.09 -13.04 25.27
CA ALA A 116 1.96 -13.93 25.05
C ALA A 116 0.88 -13.24 24.18
N PRO A 117 -0.02 -14.00 23.54
CA PRO A 117 -1.09 -13.42 22.74
C PRO A 117 -1.90 -12.38 23.51
N THR A 118 -2.16 -11.22 22.89
CA THR A 118 -2.87 -10.09 23.51
C THR A 118 -3.65 -9.29 22.46
N ASN A 119 -4.70 -8.61 22.93
CA ASN A 119 -5.43 -7.60 22.15
C ASN A 119 -5.28 -6.18 22.73
N ASP A 120 -4.33 -5.99 23.65
CA ASP A 120 -3.96 -4.70 24.21
C ASP A 120 -2.68 -4.19 23.53
N ILE A 121 -2.83 -3.15 22.71
CA ILE A 121 -1.72 -2.49 22.03
C ILE A 121 -0.69 -1.91 23.00
N GLN A 122 -1.09 -1.42 24.17
CA GLN A 122 -0.15 -0.87 25.15
C GLN A 122 0.73 -1.97 25.73
N ALA A 123 0.14 -3.10 26.12
CA ALA A 123 0.90 -4.27 26.59
C ALA A 123 1.86 -4.79 25.51
N PHE A 124 1.41 -4.86 24.26
CA PHE A 124 2.24 -5.31 23.14
C PHE A 124 3.42 -4.36 22.87
N LEU A 125 3.17 -3.06 22.74
CA LEU A 125 4.23 -2.08 22.50
C LEU A 125 5.20 -1.94 23.67
N LEU A 126 4.73 -2.10 24.90
CA LEU A 126 5.58 -2.14 26.09
C LEU A 126 6.56 -3.34 26.01
N ALA A 127 6.08 -4.51 25.63
CA ALA A 127 6.91 -5.69 25.46
C ALA A 127 7.94 -5.53 24.32
N VAL A 128 7.55 -4.86 23.23
CA VAL A 128 8.48 -4.46 22.16
C VAL A 128 9.54 -3.51 22.68
N ALA A 129 9.15 -2.50 23.47
CA ALA A 129 10.06 -1.50 24.02
C ALA A 129 11.13 -2.13 24.91
N GLN A 130 10.71 -3.02 25.81
CA GLN A 130 11.58 -3.74 26.72
C GLN A 130 12.55 -4.66 25.99
N ARG A 131 12.05 -5.42 25.00
CA ARG A 131 12.86 -6.41 24.28
C ARG A 131 13.83 -5.77 23.28
N ASP A 132 13.38 -4.79 22.51
CA ASP A 132 14.15 -4.17 21.42
C ASP A 132 14.88 -2.88 21.87
N GLY A 133 14.83 -2.54 23.16
CA GLY A 133 15.53 -1.39 23.75
C GLY A 133 14.99 -0.03 23.28
N LYS A 134 13.68 0.09 23.02
CA LYS A 134 13.04 1.35 22.62
C LYS A 134 12.66 2.14 23.86
N LEU A 135 13.66 2.77 24.48
CA LEU A 135 13.53 3.51 25.71
C LEU A 135 13.94 4.98 25.50
N LYS A 136 13.24 5.88 26.16
CA LYS A 136 13.61 7.29 26.33
C LYS A 136 14.65 7.43 27.46
N ALA A 137 15.11 8.66 27.66
CA ALA A 137 15.93 9.01 28.81
C ALA A 137 15.27 8.58 30.13
N GLY A 138 16.06 8.05 31.06
CA GLY A 138 15.56 7.50 32.32
C GLY A 138 14.97 6.08 32.22
N GLY A 139 15.11 5.40 31.06
CA GLY A 139 14.67 4.00 30.90
C GLY A 139 13.16 3.85 30.69
N VAL A 140 12.45 4.94 30.41
CA VAL A 140 11.00 4.94 30.17
C VAL A 140 10.71 4.38 28.78
N PRO A 141 9.82 3.38 28.63
CA PRO A 141 9.41 2.86 27.32
C PRO A 141 8.95 3.95 26.34
N ASP A 142 9.46 3.87 25.11
CA ASP A 142 9.05 4.73 24.00
C ASP A 142 8.04 3.99 23.11
N MET A 143 6.76 4.31 23.29
CA MET A 143 5.66 3.68 22.56
C MET A 143 5.69 4.01 21.07
N GLY A 144 6.05 5.24 20.70
CA GLY A 144 6.11 5.67 19.30
C GLY A 144 7.23 4.98 18.54
N GLU A 145 8.44 4.94 19.13
CA GLU A 145 9.56 4.18 18.55
C GLU A 145 9.28 2.66 18.51
N SER A 146 8.53 2.13 19.47
CA SER A 146 8.09 0.73 19.48
C SER A 146 7.10 0.44 18.36
N ALA A 147 6.12 1.32 18.12
CA ALA A 147 5.19 1.18 17.02
C ALA A 147 5.91 1.27 15.66
N ALA A 148 6.77 2.28 15.48
CA ALA A 148 7.60 2.42 14.29
C ALA A 148 8.49 1.18 14.05
N ARG A 149 9.02 0.60 15.14
CA ARG A 149 9.82 -0.64 15.12
C ARG A 149 9.00 -1.83 14.62
N VAL A 150 7.79 -2.05 15.14
CA VAL A 150 6.88 -3.12 14.69
C VAL A 150 6.57 -2.95 13.21
N LEU A 151 6.17 -1.76 12.78
CA LEU A 151 5.85 -1.48 11.37
C LEU A 151 7.06 -1.70 10.46
N SER A 152 8.28 -1.38 10.92
CA SER A 152 9.52 -1.66 10.18
C SER A 152 9.73 -3.16 9.97
N GLU A 153 9.49 -3.98 11.00
CA GLU A 153 9.64 -5.44 10.91
C GLU A 153 8.58 -6.07 10.01
N TRP A 154 7.34 -5.59 10.10
CA TRP A 154 6.25 -5.95 9.20
C TRP A 154 6.63 -5.71 7.75
N ARG A 155 7.04 -4.48 7.41
CA ARG A 155 7.39 -4.07 6.04
C ARG A 155 8.61 -4.83 5.48
N LYS A 156 9.48 -5.34 6.36
CA LYS A 156 10.62 -6.20 6.01
C LYS A 156 10.23 -7.69 5.89
N GLY A 157 8.98 -8.05 6.16
CA GLY A 157 8.49 -9.43 6.14
C GLY A 157 9.00 -10.29 7.30
N LYS A 158 9.51 -9.67 8.37
CA LYS A 158 10.06 -10.39 9.55
C LYS A 158 8.99 -10.83 10.54
N LEU A 159 7.77 -10.34 10.40
CA LEU A 159 6.58 -10.80 11.13
C LEU A 159 5.74 -11.77 10.27
N GLY A 160 6.37 -12.42 9.30
CA GLY A 160 5.72 -13.29 8.32
C GLY A 160 5.29 -12.56 7.04
N ARG A 161 4.64 -13.31 6.14
CA ARG A 161 4.16 -12.82 4.85
C ARG A 161 2.67 -13.13 4.75
N TYR A 162 1.85 -12.10 4.79
CA TYR A 162 0.39 -12.23 4.82
C TYR A 162 -0.26 -11.27 3.83
N VAL A 163 -1.50 -11.58 3.45
CA VAL A 163 -2.37 -10.72 2.66
C VAL A 163 -3.32 -10.00 3.62
N LEU A 164 -3.41 -8.67 3.50
CA LEU A 164 -4.27 -7.84 4.35
C LEU A 164 -5.74 -7.89 3.92
N ASP A 165 -5.98 -8.04 2.63
CA ASP A 165 -7.30 -8.14 2.03
C ASP A 165 -7.90 -9.52 2.26
N ASP A 166 -9.23 -9.56 2.38
CA ASP A 166 -9.96 -10.81 2.35
C ASP A 166 -10.10 -11.24 0.88
N LEU A 167 -9.62 -12.45 0.60
CA LEU A 167 -9.67 -13.07 -0.73
C LEU A 167 -10.67 -14.23 -0.77
N SER A 168 -11.60 -14.31 0.19
CA SER A 168 -12.72 -15.23 0.14
C SER A 168 -13.57 -15.00 -1.11
N ASP A 169 -14.19 -16.06 -1.63
CA ASP A 169 -15.08 -15.97 -2.81
C ASP A 169 -16.21 -14.94 -2.59
N GLU A 170 -16.69 -14.81 -1.36
CA GLU A 170 -17.72 -13.82 -1.00
C GLU A 170 -17.20 -12.38 -1.10
N ALA A 171 -16.00 -12.12 -0.57
CA ALA A 171 -15.38 -10.80 -0.66
C ALA A 171 -15.08 -10.42 -2.12
N LEU A 172 -14.61 -11.37 -2.93
CA LEU A 172 -14.34 -11.16 -4.35
C LEU A 172 -15.62 -10.83 -5.13
N ARG A 173 -16.70 -11.60 -4.91
CA ARG A 173 -18.02 -11.32 -5.53
C ARG A 173 -18.56 -9.96 -5.12
N SER A 174 -18.45 -9.60 -3.84
CA SER A 174 -18.89 -8.31 -3.32
C SER A 174 -18.14 -7.15 -3.97
N HIS A 175 -16.82 -7.27 -4.14
CA HIS A 175 -16.01 -6.28 -4.83
C HIS A 175 -16.37 -6.16 -6.32
N GLU A 176 -16.60 -7.28 -7.01
CA GLU A 176 -17.03 -7.27 -8.41
C GLU A 176 -18.40 -6.59 -8.59
N LEU A 177 -19.35 -6.84 -7.69
CA LEU A 177 -20.63 -6.13 -7.64
C LEU A 177 -20.45 -4.62 -7.42
N MET A 178 -19.55 -4.20 -6.52
CA MET A 178 -19.25 -2.77 -6.32
C MET A 178 -18.64 -2.11 -7.56
N VAL A 179 -17.79 -2.83 -8.31
CA VAL A 179 -17.17 -2.29 -9.53
C VAL A 179 -18.19 -2.17 -10.67
N THR A 180 -19.06 -3.18 -10.82
CA THR A 180 -20.09 -3.19 -11.87
C THR A 180 -21.27 -2.26 -11.57
N SER A 181 -21.63 -2.12 -10.30
CA SER A 181 -22.75 -1.30 -9.81
C SER A 181 -22.32 -0.46 -8.60
N PRO A 182 -21.53 0.60 -8.80
CA PRO A 182 -21.05 1.42 -7.69
C PRO A 182 -22.23 2.08 -6.97
N PRO A 183 -22.21 2.14 -5.62
CA PRO A 183 -23.25 2.84 -4.88
C PRO A 183 -23.30 4.30 -5.32
N LEU A 184 -24.51 4.84 -5.48
CA LEU A 184 -24.71 6.25 -5.79
C LEU A 184 -24.01 7.09 -4.73
N SER A 185 -23.07 7.93 -5.14
CA SER A 185 -22.43 8.84 -4.18
C SER A 185 -23.49 9.73 -3.52
N LEU A 186 -23.25 10.18 -2.29
CA LEU A 186 -24.19 11.09 -1.60
C LEU A 186 -24.57 12.31 -2.46
N ASN A 187 -23.66 12.78 -3.31
CA ASN A 187 -23.92 13.87 -4.24
C ASN A 187 -24.78 13.43 -5.44
N GLN A 188 -24.54 12.23 -6.00
CA GLN A 188 -25.37 11.65 -7.05
C GLN A 188 -26.79 11.35 -6.54
N GLY A 189 -26.92 10.78 -5.33
CA GLY A 189 -28.20 10.55 -4.67
C GLY A 189 -28.96 11.86 -4.40
N ARG A 190 -28.27 12.90 -3.90
CA ARG A 190 -28.87 14.24 -3.73
C ARG A 190 -29.32 14.87 -5.05
N LYS A 191 -28.57 14.67 -6.13
CA LYS A 191 -28.93 15.17 -7.48
C LYS A 191 -30.15 14.43 -8.03
N ALA A 192 -30.16 13.10 -7.96
CA ALA A 192 -31.27 12.26 -8.38
C ALA A 192 -32.56 12.60 -7.60
N TRP A 193 -32.47 12.83 -6.29
CA TRP A 193 -33.61 13.23 -5.47
C TRP A 193 -34.16 14.62 -5.86
N LYS A 194 -33.29 15.57 -6.22
CA LYS A 194 -33.71 16.89 -6.73
C LYS A 194 -34.38 16.79 -8.11
N GLU A 195 -33.89 15.92 -8.99
CA GLU A 195 -34.45 15.69 -10.32
C GLU A 195 -35.83 15.01 -10.22
N GLN A 196 -35.98 13.97 -9.39
CA GLN A 196 -37.28 13.35 -9.09
C GLN A 196 -38.30 14.35 -8.56
N ARG A 197 -37.89 15.27 -7.68
CA ARG A 197 -38.79 16.32 -7.17
C ARG A 197 -39.23 17.29 -8.26
N LYS A 198 -38.37 17.60 -9.24
CA LYS A 198 -38.73 18.44 -10.39
C LYS A 198 -39.68 17.71 -11.33
N GLU A 199 -39.42 16.46 -11.68
CA GLU A 199 -40.31 15.65 -12.54
C GLU A 199 -41.70 15.53 -11.92
N ASN A 200 -41.78 15.19 -10.63
CA ASN A 200 -43.06 15.09 -9.91
C ASN A 200 -43.81 16.43 -9.79
N SER A 201 -43.13 17.56 -9.93
CA SER A 201 -43.76 18.90 -9.95
C SER A 201 -44.23 19.32 -11.34
N ILE A 202 -43.70 18.71 -12.40
CA ILE A 202 -44.06 18.99 -13.80
C ILE A 202 -45.19 18.07 -14.27
N SER A 203 -45.33 16.89 -13.66
CA SER A 203 -46.42 15.92 -13.94
C SER A 203 -47.70 16.16 -13.13
N LYS A 204 -47.81 17.27 -12.39
CA LYS A 204 -49.03 17.74 -11.71
C LYS A 204 -49.51 19.03 -12.34
#